data_AF-A0A9Q3IPT7-F1
#
_entry.id   AF-A0A9Q3IPT7-F1
#
_cell.length_a   1.000
_cell.length_b   1.000
_cell.length_c   1.000
_cell.angle_alpha   90.00
_cell.angle_beta   90.00
_cell.angle_gamma   90.00
#
_symmetry.space_group_name_H-M   'P 1'
#
loop_
_entity.id
_entity.type
_entity.pdbx_description
1 polymer ?
#
loop_
_entity_poly.entity_id
_entity_poly.type
_entity_poly.pdbx_seq_one_letter_code
_entity_poly.pdbx_strand_id
1 'polypeptide(L)' 'MFKIKEPRRPWENVHMDWVTGLPPGGDRSYNTCLVIVDRFSKTPIFLPCHKDATAMDTALLICNRVISWPGIVTNIISDR' A
#
# COMPACT_ATOMS: atom_id res chain seq x y z
N MET A 1 7.28 3.67 -22.29
CA MET A 1 7.68 3.65 -20.86
C MET A 1 7.09 4.91 -20.21
N PHE A 2 6.08 4.78 -19.35
CA PHE A 2 5.52 5.93 -18.64
C PHE A 2 6.60 6.47 -17.70
N LYS A 3 7.06 7.70 -17.94
CA LYS A 3 8.07 8.34 -17.11
C LYS A 3 7.38 9.02 -15.95
N ILE A 4 7.41 8.36 -14.79
CA ILE A 4 6.81 8.89 -13.57
C ILE A 4 7.69 10.00 -13.05
N LYS A 5 7.11 11.19 -12.90
CA LYS A 5 7.82 12.36 -12.40
C LYS A 5 8.26 12.13 -10.96
N GLU A 6 9.44 12.61 -10.62
CA GLU A 6 9.96 12.51 -9.26
C GLU A 6 9.05 13.29 -8.28
N PRO A 7 8.64 12.68 -7.15
CA PRO A 7 7.79 13.35 -6.17
C PRO A 7 8.51 14.56 -5.58
N ARG A 8 7.76 15.62 -5.29
CA ARG A 8 8.27 16.86 -4.68
C ARG A 8 7.96 16.93 -3.18
N ARG A 9 6.98 16.14 -2.73
CA ARG A 9 6.56 16.05 -1.33
C ARG A 9 6.36 14.59 -0.91
N PRO A 10 6.47 14.28 0.39
CA PRO A 10 6.10 12.98 0.92
C PRO A 10 4.70 12.57 0.47
N TRP A 11 4.54 11.27 0.16
CA TRP A 11 3.26 10.63 -0.18
C TRP A 11 2.65 11.01 -1.53
N GLU A 12 3.31 11.84 -2.34
CA GLU A 12 2.80 12.22 -3.66
C GLU A 12 2.76 11.03 -4.63
N ASN A 13 3.83 10.25 -4.64
CA ASN A 13 3.97 9.04 -5.46
C ASN A 13 4.27 7.86 -4.53
N VAL A 14 3.45 6.81 -4.59
CA VAL A 14 3.68 5.61 -3.80
C VAL A 14 3.79 4.37 -4.70
N HIS A 15 4.64 3.45 -4.27
CA HIS A 15 4.68 2.09 -4.80
C HIS A 15 3.82 1.21 -3.92
N MET A 16 3.08 0.28 -4.53
CA MET A 16 2.19 -0.62 -3.85
C MET A 16 2.44 -2.05 -4.35
N ASP A 17 2.60 -2.97 -3.41
CA ASP A 17 2.81 -4.39 -3.71
C ASP A 17 2.18 -5.29 -2.64
N TRP A 18 1.87 -6.54 -3.00
CA TRP A 18 1.29 -7.55 -2.12
C TRP A 18 2.27 -8.67 -1.85
N VAL A 19 2.71 -8.76 -0.59
CA VAL A 19 3.45 -9.91 -0.08
C VAL A 19 2.46 -10.99 0.34
N THR A 20 2.25 -11.98 -0.54
CA THR A 20 1.32 -13.09 -0.31
C THR A 20 2.04 -14.36 0.16
N GLY A 21 1.29 -15.34 0.68
CA GLY A 21 1.85 -16.64 1.08
C GLY A 21 2.53 -16.64 2.44
N LEU A 22 2.20 -15.66 3.29
CA LEU A 22 2.68 -15.61 4.66
C LEU A 22 1.94 -16.64 5.52
N PRO A 23 2.60 -17.25 6.51
CA PRO A 23 1.91 -18.02 7.54
C PRO A 23 0.83 -17.16 8.21
N PRO A 24 -0.38 -17.70 8.47
CA PRO A 24 -1.43 -16.97 9.18
C PRO A 24 -0.95 -16.43 10.53
N GLY A 25 -1.14 -15.14 10.78
CA GLY A 25 -0.61 -14.47 11.97
C GLY A 25 -1.59 -13.51 12.65
N GLY A 26 -1.41 -13.37 13.96
CA GLY A 26 -2.22 -12.53 14.84
C GLY A 26 -3.65 -13.06 15.07
N ASP A 27 -4.44 -12.34 15.86
CA ASP A 27 -5.80 -12.75 16.26
C ASP A 27 -6.76 -12.92 15.07
N ARG A 28 -6.46 -12.27 13.95
CA ARG A 28 -7.26 -12.30 12.73
C ARG A 28 -6.72 -13.25 11.66
N SER A 29 -5.61 -13.95 11.92
CA SER A 29 -5.04 -14.93 10.97
C SER A 29 -4.76 -14.34 9.57
N TYR A 30 -4.22 -13.13 9.50
CA TYR A 30 -3.83 -12.52 8.23
C TYR A 30 -2.72 -13.32 7.56
N ASN A 31 -2.79 -13.47 6.23
CA ASN A 31 -1.88 -14.31 5.44
C ASN A 31 -1.22 -13.55 4.27
N THR A 32 -1.50 -12.26 4.14
CA THR A 32 -0.97 -11.37 3.12
C THR A 32 -0.67 -10.02 3.76
N CYS A 33 0.31 -9.30 3.22
CA CYS A 33 0.63 -7.93 3.62
C CYS A 33 0.64 -7.03 2.40
N LEU A 34 -0.17 -5.98 2.43
CA LEU A 34 -0.09 -4.88 1.48
C LEU A 34 1.01 -3.92 1.93
N VAL A 35 2.01 -3.74 1.07
CA VAL A 35 3.14 -2.86 1.31
C VAL A 35 2.99 -1.61 0.46
N ILE A 36 3.05 -0.45 1.10
CA ILE A 36 2.98 0.84 0.42
C ILE A 36 4.22 1.63 0.78
N VAL A 37 4.99 2.03 -0.23
CA VAL A 37 6.26 2.72 -0.05
C VAL A 37 6.17 4.11 -0.64
N ASP A 38 6.38 5.13 0.18
CA ASP A 38 6.53 6.51 -0.30
C ASP A 38 7.83 6.65 -1.11
N ARG A 39 7.72 7.07 -2.36
CA ARG A 39 8.88 7.24 -3.25
C ARG A 39 9.79 8.38 -2.82
N PHE A 40 9.26 9.39 -2.11
CA PHE A 40 10.02 10.54 -1.66
C PHE A 40 10.87 10.18 -0.42
N SER A 41 10.22 9.77 0.67
CA SER A 41 10.92 9.46 1.93
C SER A 41 11.52 8.05 2.00
N LYS A 42 11.16 7.15 1.07
CA LYS A 42 11.46 5.71 1.11
C LYS A 42 10.87 4.99 2.32
N THR A 43 9.87 5.58 2.96
CA THR A 43 9.21 5.02 4.14
C THR A 43 8.15 3.99 3.72
N PRO A 44 8.21 2.76 4.23
CA PRO A 44 7.17 1.75 4.00
C PRO A 44 6.06 1.82 5.06
N ILE A 45 4.84 1.49 4.65
CA ILE A 45 3.71 1.11 5.51
C ILE A 45 3.35 -0.33 5.18
N PHE A 46 3.18 -1.13 6.23
CA PHE A 46 2.76 -2.52 6.15
C PHE A 46 1.33 -2.66 6.66
N LEU A 47 0.43 -3.12 5.81
CA LEU A 47 -0.98 -3.30 6.13
C LEU A 47 -1.33 -4.79 6.01
N PRO A 48 -1.56 -5.49 7.13
CA PRO A 48 -1.92 -6.90 7.09
C PRO A 48 -3.33 -7.06 6.50
N CYS A 49 -3.49 -8.04 5.61
CA CYS A 49 -4.74 -8.35 4.94
C CYS A 49 -4.82 -9.85 4.60
N HIS A 50 -5.89 -10.23 3.90
CA HIS A 50 -6.07 -11.58 3.41
C HIS A 50 -5.81 -11.65 1.89
N LYS A 51 -5.35 -12.81 1.43
CA LYS A 51 -5.04 -13.07 0.01
C LYS A 51 -6.26 -12.87 -0.90
N ASP A 52 -7.45 -13.14 -0.37
CA ASP A 52 -8.76 -13.04 -0.99
C ASP A 52 -9.42 -11.67 -0.77
N ALA A 53 -8.71 -10.69 -0.21
CA ALA A 53 -9.20 -9.32 -0.11
C ALA A 53 -9.58 -8.77 -1.50
N THR A 54 -10.79 -8.25 -1.61
CA THR A 54 -11.29 -7.69 -2.86
C THR A 54 -10.62 -6.35 -3.17
N ALA A 55 -10.81 -5.86 -4.39
CA ALA A 55 -10.40 -4.50 -4.75
C ALA A 55 -11.04 -3.45 -3.84
N MET A 56 -12.30 -3.66 -3.43
CA MET A 56 -13.00 -2.77 -2.52
C MET A 56 -12.41 -2.81 -1.10
N ASP A 57 -12.09 -4.01 -0.59
CA ASP A 57 -11.44 -4.16 0.72
C ASP A 57 -10.08 -3.45 0.73
N THR A 58 -9.30 -3.60 -0.35
CA THR A 58 -8.01 -2.93 -0.52
C THR A 58 -8.19 -1.41 -0.56
N ALA A 59 -9.15 -0.90 -1.34
CA ALA A 59 -9.41 0.54 -1.43
C ALA A 59 -9.80 1.12 -0.06
N LEU A 60 -10.68 0.43 0.68
CA LEU A 60 -11.06 0.81 2.03
C LEU A 60 -9.86 0.79 2.99
N LEU A 61 -9.01 -0.23 2.90
CA LEU A 61 -7.80 -0.35 3.70
C LEU A 61 -6.84 0.83 3.47
N ILE A 62 -6.62 1.22 2.20
CA ILE A 62 -5.78 2.35 1.81
C ILE A 62 -6.41 3.67 2.29
N CYS A 63 -7.70 3.91 2.02
CA CYS A 63 -8.39 5.13 2.45
C CYS A 63 -8.30 5.32 3.97
N ASN A 64 -8.54 4.25 4.73
CA ASN A 64 -8.58 4.29 6.19
C ASN A 64 -7.20 4.41 6.84
N ARG A 65 -6.13 3.92 6.20
CA ARG A 65 -4.79 3.83 6.81
C ARG A 65 -3.74 4.75 6.19
N VAL A 66 -3.91 5.13 4.93
CA VAL A 66 -2.88 5.78 4.11
C VAL A 66 -3.33 7.14 3.59
N ILE A 67 -4.63 7.40 3.42
CA ILE A 67 -5.10 8.76 3.08
C ILE A 67 -5.35 9.56 4.36
N SER A 68 -5.80 8.89 5.43
CA SER A 68 -6.15 9.52 6.70
C SER A 68 -4.96 10.00 7.54
N TRP A 69 -3.77 9.40 7.37
CA TRP A 69 -2.64 9.59 8.29
C TRP A 69 -1.44 10.36 7.70
N PRO A 70 -0.84 9.92 6.58
CA PRO A 70 0.42 10.46 6.08
C PRO A 70 0.27 11.61 5.06
N GLY A 71 -0.85 11.68 4.33
CA GLY A 71 -1.11 12.71 3.31
C GLY A 71 -1.92 12.23 2.10
N ILE A 72 -2.09 13.11 1.11
CA ILE A 72 -2.83 12.82 -0.13
C ILE A 72 -1.91 12.13 -1.14
N VAL A 73 -2.26 10.90 -1.49
CA VAL A 73 -1.61 10.15 -2.58
C VAL A 73 -2.13 10.64 -3.92
N THR A 74 -1.21 11.03 -4.81
CA THR A 74 -1.57 11.54 -6.14
C THR A 74 -1.41 10.45 -7.21
N ASN A 75 -0.35 9.64 -7.12
CA ASN A 75 -0.15 8.50 -8.02
C ASN A 75 0.18 7.24 -7.23
N ILE A 76 -0.48 6.15 -7.60
CA ILE A 76 -0.21 4.79 -7.11
C ILE A 76 0.35 3.98 -8.26
N ILE A 77 1.48 3.32 -8.01
CA ILE A 77 2.13 2.41 -8.94
C ILE A 77 2.02 1.02 -8.36
N SER A 78 1.33 0.14 -9.08
CA SER A 78 1.10 -1.26 -8.73
C SER A 78 1.66 -2.13 -9.83
N ASP A 79 2.28 -3.24 -9.45
CA ASP A 79 2.88 -4.20 -10.37
C ASP A 79 1.85 -5.22 -10.92
N ARG A 80 0.59 -5.11 -10.47
CA ARG A 80 -0.60 -5.79 -11.02
C ARG A 80 -1.58 -4.83 -11.66
#